data_AF-A0A0S8JE31-F1
#
_entry.id   AF-A0A0S8JE31-F1
#
_cell.length_a   1.000
_cell.length_b   1.000
_cell.length_c   1.000
_cell.angle_alpha   90.00
_cell.angle_beta   90.00
_cell.angle_gamma   90.00
#
_symmetry.space_group_name_H-M   'P 1'
#
loop_
_entity.id
_entity.type
_entity.pdbx_description
1 polymer ?
#
loop_
_entity_poly.entity_id
_entity_poly.type
_entity_poly.pdbx_seq_one_letter_code
_entity_poly.pdbx_strand_id
1 'polypeptide(L)'
;MKSIIWHILRICVTILLFVLLFRPDLLGIRHVFFPVDLRELWQEIKGLSTSRLIPWMILALLIKAVGMGLTILRWHLLLMGQGIRLPNKHLISAFLEGRFIGTFMPSTVGLDGYRAWYVAHVMAKTLESITVILVEKVTGFFALSILVLVTFPGDHQLSHPLVARRNAEIGGTICTRWRENQSNYQESC
;
A
#
# COMPACT_ATOMS: atom_id res chain seq x y z
N MET A 1 20.41 0.69 31.87
CA MET A 1 19.66 -0.60 31.86
C MET A 1 18.18 -0.46 31.50
N LYS A 2 17.40 0.47 32.10
CA LYS A 2 15.96 0.65 31.80
C LYS A 2 15.63 0.91 30.31
N SER A 3 16.44 1.69 29.61
CA SER A 3 16.24 1.98 28.17
C SER A 3 16.42 0.73 27.28
N ILE A 4 17.41 -0.12 27.59
CA ILE A 4 17.66 -1.37 26.85
C ILE A 4 16.51 -2.35 27.02
N ILE A 5 15.99 -2.50 28.24
CA ILE A 5 14.84 -3.37 28.53
C ILE A 5 13.61 -2.93 27.72
N TRP A 6 13.37 -1.63 27.60
CA TRP A 6 12.25 -1.10 26.83
C TRP A 6 12.38 -1.36 25.32
N HIS A 7 13.57 -1.22 24.75
CA HIS A 7 13.81 -1.55 23.34
C HIS A 7 13.64 -3.05 23.05
N ILE A 8 14.16 -3.92 23.92
CA ILE A 8 14.01 -5.38 23.80
C ILE A 8 12.54 -5.78 23.87
N LEU A 9 11.78 -5.21 24.82
CA LEU A 9 10.35 -5.45 24.95
C LEU A 9 9.61 -5.06 23.67
N ARG A 10 9.89 -3.88 23.12
CA ARG A 10 9.24 -3.39 21.89
C ARG A 10 9.55 -4.29 20.68
N ILE A 11 10.80 -4.73 20.54
CA ILE A 11 11.21 -5.67 19.48
C ILE A 11 10.49 -7.02 19.66
N CYS A 12 10.47 -7.58 20.87
CA CYS A 12 9.76 -8.83 21.16
C CYS A 12 8.27 -8.72 20.83
N VAL A 13 7.61 -7.64 21.22
CA VAL A 13 6.19 -7.40 20.89
C VAL A 13 5.99 -7.33 19.38
N THR A 14 6.89 -6.64 18.65
CA THR A 14 6.79 -6.51 17.18
C THR A 14 6.96 -7.87 16.49
N ILE A 15 7.94 -8.68 16.93
CA ILE A 15 8.18 -10.03 16.43
C ILE A 15 6.97 -10.92 16.75
N LEU A 16 6.43 -10.85 17.96
CA LEU A 16 5.25 -11.61 18.37
C LEU A 16 4.03 -11.26 17.51
N LEU A 17 3.77 -9.98 17.29
CA LEU A 17 2.67 -9.51 16.43
C LEU A 17 2.86 -9.97 14.97
N PHE A 18 4.08 -9.91 14.47
CA PHE A 18 4.41 -10.39 13.13
C PHE A 18 4.17 -11.91 13.00
N VAL A 19 4.63 -12.69 13.98
CA VAL A 19 4.41 -14.15 14.03
C VAL A 19 2.92 -14.47 14.17
N LEU A 20 2.19 -13.76 15.03
CA LEU A 20 0.74 -13.91 15.21
C LEU A 20 -0.03 -13.61 13.92
N LEU A 21 0.39 -12.58 13.18
CA LEU A 21 -0.20 -12.20 11.90
C LEU A 21 0.08 -13.24 10.81
N PHE A 22 1.27 -13.85 10.80
CA PHE A 22 1.64 -14.91 9.84
C PHE A 22 1.20 -16.32 10.26
N ARG A 23 0.75 -16.50 11.51
CA ARG A 23 0.19 -17.76 12.03
C ARG A 23 -1.31 -17.57 12.32
N PRO A 24 -2.16 -17.46 11.28
CA PRO A 24 -3.60 -17.30 11.47
C PRO A 24 -4.22 -18.49 12.22
N ASP A 25 -3.53 -19.63 12.27
CA ASP A 25 -3.90 -20.80 13.07
C ASP A 25 -4.07 -20.47 14.56
N LEU A 26 -3.29 -19.53 15.10
CA LEU A 26 -3.37 -19.10 16.50
C LEU A 26 -4.59 -18.19 16.77
N LEU A 27 -5.14 -17.56 15.73
CA LEU A 27 -6.27 -16.63 15.82
C LEU A 27 -7.62 -17.29 15.53
N GLY A 28 -7.64 -18.59 15.18
CA GLY A 28 -8.88 -19.31 14.84
C GLY A 28 -9.52 -18.88 13.51
N ILE A 29 -8.86 -18.01 12.72
CA ILE A 29 -9.35 -17.45 11.45
C ILE A 29 -8.95 -18.32 10.25
N ARG A 30 -8.63 -19.60 10.48
CA ARG A 30 -8.12 -20.51 9.44
C ARG A 30 -9.09 -20.67 8.25
N HIS A 31 -10.37 -20.44 8.46
CA HIS A 31 -11.42 -20.51 7.44
C HIS A 31 -11.43 -19.31 6.46
N VAL A 32 -10.75 -18.20 6.78
CA VAL A 32 -10.62 -17.03 5.88
C VAL A 32 -9.36 -17.12 5.03
N PHE A 33 -8.31 -17.79 5.53
CA PHE A 33 -7.03 -17.92 4.83
C PHE A 33 -6.98 -19.25 4.07
N PHE A 34 -7.26 -19.18 2.76
CA PHE A 34 -7.10 -20.32 1.86
C PHE A 34 -5.60 -20.54 1.57
N PRO A 35 -5.11 -21.80 1.63
CA PRO A 35 -3.75 -22.10 1.18
C PRO A 35 -3.66 -21.78 -0.31
N VAL A 36 -2.81 -20.82 -0.67
CA VAL A 36 -2.60 -20.45 -2.07
C VAL A 36 -1.45 -21.27 -2.61
N ASP A 37 -1.75 -22.24 -3.47
CA ASP A 37 -0.73 -23.00 -4.18
C ASP A 37 -0.10 -22.15 -5.28
N LEU A 38 1.24 -21.98 -5.22
CA LEU A 38 1.98 -21.18 -6.20
C LEU A 38 1.81 -21.70 -7.64
N ARG A 39 1.55 -23.00 -7.79
CA ARG A 39 1.31 -23.64 -9.10
C ARG A 39 -0.03 -23.22 -9.69
N GLU A 40 -1.09 -23.20 -8.89
CA GLU A 40 -2.42 -22.75 -9.31
C GLU A 40 -2.38 -21.27 -9.70
N LEU A 41 -1.73 -20.43 -8.88
CA LEU A 41 -1.57 -19.00 -9.14
C LEU A 41 -0.83 -18.74 -10.46
N TRP A 42 0.19 -19.56 -10.77
CA TRP A 42 0.95 -19.47 -12.01
C TRP A 42 0.15 -19.92 -13.24
N GLN A 43 -0.70 -20.93 -13.10
CA GLN A 43 -1.57 -21.39 -14.18
C GLN A 43 -2.66 -20.35 -14.51
N GLU A 44 -3.24 -19.72 -13.48
CA GLU A 44 -4.20 -18.63 -13.65
C GLU A 44 -3.57 -17.43 -14.39
N ILE A 45 -2.37 -16.99 -13.98
CA ILE A 45 -1.66 -15.89 -14.65
C ILE A 45 -1.39 -16.21 -16.13
N LYS A 46 -1.03 -17.47 -16.45
CA LYS A 46 -0.84 -17.91 -17.84
C LYS A 46 -2.13 -18.01 -18.63
N GLY A 47 -3.26 -18.26 -17.97
CA GLY A 47 -4.58 -18.30 -18.57
C GLY A 47 -5.15 -16.91 -18.90
N LEU A 48 -4.56 -15.84 -18.38
CA LEU A 48 -5.01 -14.47 -18.63
C LEU A 48 -4.75 -14.05 -20.08
N SER A 49 -5.84 -13.69 -20.77
CA SER A 49 -5.77 -13.14 -22.13
C SER A 49 -4.97 -11.83 -22.13
N THR A 50 -3.86 -11.80 -22.86
CA THR A 50 -2.93 -10.65 -22.99
C THR A 50 -3.64 -9.35 -23.40
N SER A 51 -4.70 -9.45 -24.21
CA SER A 51 -5.49 -8.31 -24.69
C SER A 51 -6.20 -7.54 -23.58
N ARG A 52 -6.61 -8.20 -22.50
CA ARG A 52 -7.22 -7.55 -21.32
C ARG A 52 -6.17 -7.12 -20.30
N LEU A 53 -5.08 -7.86 -20.17
CA LEU A 53 -4.06 -7.59 -19.16
C LEU A 53 -3.31 -6.27 -19.43
N ILE A 54 -2.91 -6.02 -20.68
CA ILE A 54 -2.16 -4.82 -21.07
C ILE A 54 -2.87 -3.51 -20.71
N PRO A 55 -4.13 -3.26 -21.08
CA PRO A 55 -4.79 -1.98 -20.77
C PRO A 55 -4.92 -1.75 -19.26
N TRP A 56 -5.21 -2.79 -18.47
CA TRP A 56 -5.25 -2.68 -17.01
C TRP A 56 -3.87 -2.40 -16.40
N MET A 57 -2.80 -3.00 -16.93
CA MET A 57 -1.44 -2.68 -16.51
C MET A 57 -1.06 -1.23 -16.81
N ILE A 58 -1.38 -0.75 -18.01
CA ILE A 58 -1.12 0.65 -18.40
C ILE A 58 -1.90 1.60 -17.49
N LEU A 59 -3.18 1.32 -17.23
CA LEU A 59 -4.01 2.12 -16.33
C LEU A 59 -3.43 2.15 -14.91
N ALA A 60 -3.03 1.00 -14.38
CA ALA A 60 -2.40 0.92 -13.06
C ALA A 60 -1.09 1.72 -13.00
N LEU A 61 -0.25 1.62 -14.04
CA LEU A 61 0.99 2.37 -14.16
C LEU A 61 0.73 3.88 -14.24
N LEU A 62 -0.28 4.30 -15.00
CA LEU A 62 -0.66 5.70 -15.13
C LEU A 62 -1.19 6.27 -13.82
N ILE A 63 -2.08 5.55 -13.12
CA ILE A 63 -2.57 5.95 -11.80
C ILE A 63 -1.40 6.09 -10.81
N LYS A 64 -0.45 5.14 -10.82
CA LYS A 64 0.74 5.23 -9.97
C LYS A 64 1.63 6.40 -10.35
N ALA A 65 1.85 6.67 -11.63
CA ALA A 65 2.65 7.78 -12.11
C ALA A 65 2.03 9.13 -11.71
N VAL A 66 0.72 9.29 -11.90
CA VAL A 66 -0.02 10.49 -11.49
C VAL A 66 0.07 10.69 -9.98
N GLY A 67 -0.16 9.64 -9.19
CA GLY A 67 -0.03 9.71 -7.73
C GLY A 67 1.38 10.13 -7.28
N MET A 68 2.42 9.64 -7.95
CA MET A 68 3.80 10.08 -7.69
C MET A 68 4.01 11.55 -8.05
N GLY A 69 3.55 11.99 -9.22
CA GLY A 69 3.63 13.39 -9.65
C GLY A 69 2.95 14.35 -8.68
N LEU A 70 1.75 14.01 -8.22
CA LEU A 70 1.02 14.80 -7.21
C LEU A 70 1.78 14.88 -5.88
N THR A 71 2.45 13.80 -5.48
CA THR A 71 3.27 13.78 -4.25
C THR A 71 4.48 14.71 -4.38
N ILE A 72 5.15 14.69 -5.53
CA ILE A 72 6.28 15.60 -5.81
C ILE A 72 5.80 17.05 -5.82
N LEU A 73 4.67 17.33 -6.47
CA LEU A 73 4.09 18.67 -6.51
C LEU A 73 3.72 19.17 -5.11
N ARG A 74 3.09 18.32 -4.28
CA ARG A 74 2.77 18.64 -2.89
C ARG A 74 4.03 19.02 -2.11
N TRP A 75 5.09 18.23 -2.25
CA TRP A 75 6.36 18.52 -1.60
C TRP A 75 6.97 19.84 -2.08
N HIS A 76 6.94 20.09 -3.39
CA HIS A 76 7.42 21.33 -3.98
C HIS A 76 6.71 22.55 -3.39
N LEU A 77 5.38 22.52 -3.31
CA LEU A 77 4.57 23.60 -2.76
C LEU A 77 4.88 23.86 -1.29
N LEU A 78 5.07 22.80 -0.50
CA LEU A 78 5.42 22.93 0.92
C LEU A 78 6.82 23.54 1.11
N LEU A 79 7.80 23.14 0.28
CA LEU A 79 9.14 23.73 0.30
C LEU A 79 9.13 25.21 -0.13
N MET A 80 8.36 25.54 -1.17
CA MET A 80 8.18 26.93 -1.59
C MET A 80 7.56 27.79 -0.49
N GLY A 81 6.61 27.25 0.28
CA GLY A 81 6.01 27.91 1.45
C GLY A 81 7.02 28.22 2.56
N GLN A 82 8.13 27.48 2.63
CA GLN A 82 9.24 27.74 3.57
C GLN A 82 10.36 28.58 2.97
N GLY A 83 10.17 29.11 1.75
CA GLY A 83 11.17 29.91 1.04
C GLY A 83 12.29 29.09 0.40
N ILE A 84 12.16 27.76 0.33
CA ILE A 84 13.15 26.88 -0.32
C ILE A 84 12.74 26.69 -1.78
N ARG A 85 13.56 27.22 -2.71
CA ARG A 85 13.35 27.06 -4.16
C ARG A 85 14.36 26.07 -4.72
N LEU A 86 13.88 24.88 -5.08
CA LEU A 86 14.68 23.85 -5.75
C LEU A 86 14.26 23.75 -7.23
N PRO A 87 15.19 23.52 -8.17
CA PRO A 87 14.82 23.26 -9.55
C PRO A 87 14.02 21.96 -9.66
N ASN A 88 12.95 21.95 -10.47
CA ASN A 88 12.06 20.79 -10.64
C ASN A 88 12.80 19.48 -10.93
N LYS A 89 13.90 19.52 -11.70
CA LYS A 89 14.71 18.33 -12.02
C LYS A 89 15.36 17.72 -10.77
N HIS A 90 15.98 18.54 -9.93
CA HIS A 90 16.62 18.08 -8.70
C HIS A 90 15.59 17.55 -7.70
N LEU A 91 14.41 18.17 -7.66
CA LEU A 91 13.31 17.72 -6.82
C LEU A 91 12.82 16.33 -7.20
N ILE A 92 12.60 16.09 -8.49
CA ILE A 92 12.15 14.79 -9.01
C ILE A 92 13.23 13.73 -8.77
N SER A 93 14.50 14.01 -9.08
CA SER A 93 15.61 13.07 -8.85
C SER A 93 15.73 12.71 -7.37
N ALA A 94 15.76 13.70 -6.47
CA ALA A 94 15.85 13.46 -5.04
C ALA A 94 14.66 12.66 -4.49
N PHE A 95 13.45 12.90 -5.01
CA PHE A 95 12.27 12.13 -4.63
C PHE A 95 12.34 10.67 -5.09
N LEU A 96 12.77 10.43 -6.33
CA LEU A 96 12.90 9.08 -6.89
C LEU A 96 14.04 8.29 -6.21
N GLU A 97 15.18 8.93 -5.94
CA GLU A 97 16.28 8.36 -5.18
C GLU A 97 15.84 7.95 -3.78
N GLY A 98 15.17 8.86 -3.05
CA GLY A 98 14.61 8.56 -1.74
C GLY A 98 13.59 7.41 -1.79
N ARG A 99 12.78 7.33 -2.85
CA ARG A 99 11.81 6.25 -3.06
C ARG A 99 12.49 4.90 -3.29
N PHE A 100 13.55 4.90 -4.10
CA PHE A 100 14.37 3.73 -4.37
C PHE A 100 15.02 3.22 -3.08
N ILE A 101 15.70 4.11 -2.35
CA ILE A 101 16.31 3.80 -1.04
C ILE A 101 15.26 3.31 -0.04
N GLY A 102 14.10 3.95 -0.01
CA GLY A 102 12.96 3.56 0.83
C GLY A 102 12.35 2.20 0.49
N THR A 103 12.69 1.60 -0.65
CA THR A 103 12.27 0.22 -0.97
C THR A 103 13.16 -0.81 -0.28
N PHE A 104 14.44 -0.47 -0.05
CA PHE A 104 15.39 -1.36 0.63
C PHE A 104 15.47 -1.10 2.13
N MET A 105 15.17 0.12 2.58
CA MET A 105 15.15 0.44 4.00
C MET A 105 13.78 0.10 4.63
N PRO A 106 13.74 -0.74 5.67
CA PRO A 106 12.55 -0.85 6.50
C PRO A 106 12.35 0.47 7.24
N SER A 107 11.12 1.01 7.18
CA SER A 107 10.66 2.29 7.77
C SER A 107 10.59 3.47 6.79
N THR A 108 9.86 4.51 7.20
CA THR A 108 9.78 5.82 6.53
C THR A 108 11.12 6.55 6.47
N VAL A 109 12.15 6.03 7.14
CA VAL A 109 13.52 6.56 7.17
C VAL A 109 14.12 6.65 5.77
N GLY A 110 13.89 5.68 4.88
CA GLY A 110 14.52 5.69 3.56
C GLY A 110 14.05 6.86 2.68
N LEU A 111 12.74 7.02 2.52
CA LEU A 111 12.18 8.09 1.68
C LEU A 111 12.22 9.45 2.37
N ASP A 112 11.70 9.56 3.59
CA ASP A 112 11.58 10.84 4.28
C ASP A 112 12.92 11.28 4.87
N GLY A 113 13.74 10.35 5.34
CA GLY A 113 15.09 10.65 5.81
C GLY A 113 16.03 11.08 4.69
N TYR A 114 15.96 10.47 3.49
CA TYR A 114 16.74 10.94 2.35
C TYR A 114 16.33 12.35 1.92
N ARG A 115 15.02 12.65 1.86
CA ARG A 115 14.52 14.00 1.54
C ARG A 115 14.95 15.02 2.60
N ALA A 116 14.90 14.65 3.88
CA ALA A 116 15.38 15.49 4.98
C ALA A 116 16.88 15.79 4.85
N TRP A 117 17.68 14.74 4.63
CA TRP A 117 19.12 14.83 4.45
C TRP A 117 19.50 15.65 3.22
N TYR A 118 18.83 15.42 2.07
CA TYR A 118 19.11 16.14 0.83
C TYR A 118 18.85 17.65 0.97
N VAL A 119 17.71 18.04 1.55
CA VAL A 119 17.40 19.46 1.79
C VAL A 119 18.34 20.07 2.83
N ALA A 120 18.69 19.33 3.88
CA ALA A 120 19.66 19.76 4.88
C ALA A 120 21.05 19.97 4.24
N HIS A 121 21.46 19.12 3.31
CA HIS A 121 22.76 19.23 2.66
C HIS A 121 22.81 20.36 1.62
N VAL A 122 21.76 20.50 0.80
CA VAL A 122 21.71 21.49 -0.30
C VAL A 122 21.42 22.90 0.22
N MET A 123 20.62 23.04 1.29
CA MET A 123 20.11 24.34 1.75
C MET A 123 20.49 24.67 3.20
N ALA A 124 21.22 23.81 3.92
CA ALA A 124 21.58 23.95 5.34
C ALA A 124 20.38 24.14 6.30
N LYS A 125 19.18 23.71 5.87
CA LYS A 125 17.88 23.99 6.51
C LYS A 125 17.17 22.71 6.97
N THR A 126 17.72 22.07 8.00
CA THR A 126 17.23 20.78 8.50
C THR A 126 15.87 20.89 9.19
N LEU A 127 15.65 21.95 9.98
CA LEU A 127 14.41 22.13 10.74
C LEU A 127 13.21 22.40 9.83
N GLU A 128 13.41 23.19 8.78
CA GLU A 128 12.38 23.45 7.77
C GLU A 128 11.96 22.16 7.08
N SER A 129 12.92 21.33 6.64
CA SER A 129 12.65 20.06 5.97
C SER A 129 11.86 19.07 6.85
N ILE A 130 12.24 18.95 8.13
CA ILE A 130 11.52 18.10 9.09
C ILE A 130 10.10 18.61 9.30
N THR A 131 9.90 19.93 9.37
CA THR A 131 8.57 20.54 9.54
C THR A 131 7.67 20.23 8.35
N VAL A 132 8.19 20.26 7.12
CA VAL A 132 7.44 19.86 5.92
C VAL A 132 6.99 18.41 6.02
N ILE A 133 7.90 17.50 6.40
CA ILE A 133 7.58 16.07 6.56
C ILE A 133 6.49 15.89 7.63
N LEU A 134 6.59 16.59 8.76
CA LEU A 134 5.58 16.51 9.82
C LEU A 134 4.20 16.96 9.32
N VAL A 135 4.14 18.11 8.66
CA VAL A 135 2.90 18.64 8.05
C VAL A 135 2.34 17.66 7.01
N GLU A 136 3.22 17.03 6.22
CA GLU A 136 2.82 16.01 5.25
C GLU A 136 2.14 14.80 5.90
N LYS A 137 2.64 14.34 7.06
CA LYS A 137 2.07 13.19 7.79
C LYS A 137 0.76 13.55 8.47
N VAL A 138 0.70 14.71 9.11
CA VAL A 138 -0.51 15.20 9.78
C VAL A 138 -1.64 15.39 8.76
N THR A 139 -1.36 16.09 7.66
CA THR A 139 -2.32 16.27 6.56
C THR A 139 -2.76 14.93 5.97
N GLY A 140 -1.83 13.99 5.80
CA GLY A 140 -2.16 12.64 5.31
C GLY A 140 -3.11 11.89 6.24
N PHE A 141 -2.86 11.95 7.55
CA PHE A 141 -3.70 11.31 8.56
C PHE A 141 -5.12 11.91 8.59
N PHE A 142 -5.23 13.24 8.57
CA PHE A 142 -6.53 13.91 8.52
C PHE A 142 -7.27 13.61 7.22
N ALA A 143 -6.59 13.67 6.07
CA ALA A 143 -7.20 13.35 4.78
C ALA A 143 -7.74 11.93 4.74
N LEU A 144 -6.97 10.94 5.24
CA LEU A 144 -7.43 9.55 5.33
C LEU A 144 -8.61 9.39 6.30
N SER A 145 -8.55 10.06 7.45
CA SER A 145 -9.63 10.01 8.45
C SER A 145 -10.94 10.57 7.88
N ILE A 146 -10.87 11.72 7.21
CA ILE A 146 -12.03 12.33 6.54
C ILE A 146 -12.52 11.44 5.40
N LEU A 147 -11.62 10.88 4.58
CA LEU A 147 -11.98 9.98 3.49
C LEU A 147 -12.78 8.78 4.02
N VAL A 148 -12.34 8.17 5.12
CA VAL A 148 -13.07 7.08 5.77
C VAL A 148 -14.42 7.57 6.27
N LEU A 149 -14.49 8.70 6.97
CA LEU A 149 -15.76 9.23 7.49
C LEU A 149 -16.77 9.63 6.42
N VAL A 150 -16.31 10.04 5.23
CA VAL A 150 -17.16 10.38 4.08
C VAL A 150 -17.58 9.12 3.32
N THR A 151 -16.67 8.15 3.18
CA THR A 151 -16.95 6.91 2.44
C THR A 151 -17.79 5.93 3.25
N PHE A 152 -17.59 5.87 4.57
CA PHE A 152 -18.31 5.01 5.48
C PHE A 152 -19.83 5.17 5.32
N PRO A 153 -20.44 6.36 5.40
CA PRO A 153 -21.88 6.50 5.18
C PRO A 153 -22.33 6.27 3.71
N GLY A 154 -21.43 6.07 2.75
CA GLY A 154 -21.83 5.64 1.41
C GLY A 154 -22.18 4.15 1.34
N ASP A 155 -21.74 3.35 2.30
CA ASP A 155 -21.87 1.89 2.28
C ASP A 155 -23.32 1.42 2.40
N HIS A 156 -24.10 2.03 3.29
CA HIS A 156 -25.47 1.65 3.61
C HIS A 156 -26.46 2.00 2.50
N GLN A 157 -26.10 2.93 1.61
CA GLN A 157 -26.90 3.27 0.42
C GLN A 157 -26.50 2.45 -0.82
N LEU A 158 -25.25 1.97 -0.92
CA LEU A 158 -24.81 1.09 -2.01
C LEU A 158 -25.21 -0.38 -1.84
N SER A 159 -25.69 -0.79 -0.66
CA SER A 159 -26.40 -2.05 -0.44
C SER A 159 -27.81 -2.08 -1.06
N HIS A 160 -27.98 -1.52 -2.27
CA HIS A 160 -29.16 -1.79 -3.08
C HIS A 160 -29.21 -3.30 -3.40
N PRO A 161 -30.38 -3.96 -3.30
CA PRO A 161 -30.52 -5.41 -3.52
C PRO A 161 -30.03 -5.89 -4.90
N LEU A 162 -29.88 -4.99 -5.87
CA LEU A 162 -29.32 -5.29 -7.20
C LEU A 162 -27.80 -5.50 -7.19
N VAL A 163 -27.04 -4.76 -6.37
CA VAL A 163 -25.58 -4.96 -6.23
C VAL A 163 -25.30 -6.19 -5.39
N ALA A 164 -26.09 -6.43 -4.34
CA ALA A 164 -26.04 -7.65 -3.56
C ALA A 164 -26.37 -8.90 -4.39
N ARG A 165 -27.42 -8.86 -5.24
CA ARG A 165 -27.76 -9.98 -6.14
C ARG A 165 -26.69 -10.22 -7.21
N ARG A 166 -26.15 -9.18 -7.83
CA ARG A 166 -25.06 -9.35 -8.82
C ARG A 166 -23.77 -9.89 -8.19
N ASN A 167 -23.40 -9.44 -6.99
CA ASN A 167 -22.24 -9.98 -6.28
C ASN A 167 -22.48 -11.42 -5.79
N ALA A 168 -23.71 -11.77 -5.40
CA ALA A 168 -24.11 -13.13 -5.05
C ALA A 168 -24.21 -14.06 -6.28
N GLU A 169 -24.64 -13.55 -7.44
CA GLU A 169 -24.64 -14.29 -8.72
C GLU A 169 -23.21 -14.52 -9.21
N ILE A 170 -22.34 -13.50 -9.18
CA ILE A 170 -20.94 -13.65 -9.56
C ILE A 170 -20.21 -14.58 -8.57
N GLY A 171 -20.39 -14.38 -7.27
CA GLY A 171 -19.81 -15.25 -6.24
C GLY A 171 -20.34 -16.68 -6.30
N GLY A 172 -21.64 -16.85 -6.56
CA GLY A 172 -22.30 -18.15 -6.75
C GLY A 172 -21.82 -18.85 -8.01
N THR A 173 -21.68 -18.13 -9.12
CA THR A 173 -21.17 -18.66 -10.40
C THR A 173 -19.69 -19.05 -10.27
N ILE A 174 -18.88 -18.24 -9.56
CA ILE A 174 -17.49 -18.60 -9.28
C ILE A 174 -17.45 -19.84 -8.38
N CYS A 175 -18.28 -19.93 -7.34
CA CYS A 175 -18.28 -21.05 -6.40
C CYS A 175 -18.79 -22.36 -7.04
N THR A 176 -19.81 -22.29 -7.90
CA THR A 176 -20.29 -23.45 -8.67
C THR A 176 -19.27 -23.87 -9.72
N ARG A 177 -18.68 -22.91 -10.45
CA ARG A 177 -17.59 -23.18 -11.41
C ARG A 177 -16.37 -23.81 -10.74
N TRP A 178 -16.01 -23.35 -9.53
CA TRP A 178 -14.88 -23.88 -8.77
C TRP A 178 -15.16 -25.28 -8.21
N ARG A 179 -16.39 -25.54 -7.73
CA ARG A 179 -16.84 -26.88 -7.27
C ARG A 179 -16.90 -27.89 -8.42
N GLU A 180 -17.38 -27.47 -9.59
CA GLU A 180 -17.42 -28.29 -10.80
C GLU A 180 -16.02 -28.60 -11.32
N ASN A 181 -15.08 -27.65 -11.19
CA ASN A 181 -13.68 -27.87 -11.54
C ASN A 181 -13.00 -28.86 -10.58
N GLN A 182 -13.27 -28.79 -9.26
CA GLN A 182 -12.74 -29.77 -8.30
C GLN A 182 -13.25 -31.20 -8.53
N SER A 183 -14.53 -31.37 -8.91
CA SER A 183 -15.09 -32.70 -9.24
C SER A 183 -14.37 -33.35 -10.42
N ASN A 184 -14.00 -32.57 -11.44
CA ASN A 184 -13.28 -33.07 -12.61
C ASN A 184 -11.85 -33.56 -12.30
N TYR A 185 -11.18 -32.95 -11.31
CA TYR A 185 -9.85 -33.41 -10.88
C TYR A 185 -9.90 -34.73 -10.10
N GLN A 186 -11.01 -35.03 -9.44
CA GLN A 186 -11.15 -36.24 -8.62
C GLN A 186 -11.53 -37.49 -9.42
N GLU A 187 -12.11 -37.35 -10.61
CA GLU A 187 -12.37 -38.45 -11.55
C GLU A 187 -11.17 -38.78 -12.45
N SER A 188 -10.10 -37.97 -12.40
CA SER A 188 -8.89 -38.14 -13.23
C SER A 188 -7.71 -38.84 -12.51
N CYS A 189 -7.92 -39.38 -11.30
CA CYS A 189 -6.98 -40.26 -10.58
C CYS A 189 -7.57 -41.68 -10.48
#